data_AF-A0A834KX68-F1
#
_entry.id   AF-A0A834KX68-F1
#
_cell.length_a   1.000
_cell.length_b   1.000
_cell.length_c   1.000
_cell.angle_alpha   90.00
_cell.angle_beta   90.00
_cell.angle_gamma   90.00
#
_symmetry.space_group_name_H-M   'P 1'
#
loop_
_entity.id
_entity.type
_entity.pdbx_description
1 polymer ?
#
loop_
_entity_poly.entity_id
_entity_poly.type
_entity_poly.pdbx_seq_one_letter_code
_entity_poly.pdbx_strand_id
1 'polypeptide(L)'
;MASEEASLRALENLMTEFFHSCTTNERKREIEELLNNFAQQAGAWHHCLFFLSNTRNEYVMMYSLTVFENLVNKMWIGLASQDKMEIRSCLPKLLLAQHKNVPYFIRNKLCKVIVDIGRQDWPMFYHDFFSNTLQLIQTPALAPLGLVMLKTTSEELACPREDLCVARKEELRKLLLEQVPTVLGLLTVELLGSLFQGSQYSKLLCQPMAALDNDGHQLCCLVLECLAHLFSWIPLSTSITPTLLASIFHFARFGCDLRTKAKTGPFISTSSNGPLNSGTVPPTSNGQGLNGQQSGSTKVDRARLGVLAMTCINELVSKNCVPMDFEEYLLRMFQQTFFLLQRLTRENNAHSVKSRLQELDESYLEKFTDFLRLFVSVHLRRIESKSSVSRCRVSCPAF
;
A
#
# COMPACT_ATOMS: atom_id res chain seq x y z
N MET A 1 21.26 -1.59 -34.25
CA MET A 1 20.22 -0.59 -34.59
C MET A 1 19.23 -1.09 -35.64
N ALA A 2 19.51 -1.13 -36.95
CA ALA A 2 18.49 -1.53 -37.96
C ALA A 2 17.91 -2.95 -37.76
N SER A 3 18.73 -3.91 -37.33
CA SER A 3 18.27 -5.29 -37.01
C SER A 3 17.39 -5.34 -35.75
N GLU A 4 17.69 -4.51 -34.75
CA GLU A 4 16.95 -4.46 -33.49
C GLU A 4 15.59 -3.78 -33.65
N GLU A 5 15.52 -2.73 -34.47
CA GLU A 5 14.25 -2.10 -34.84
C GLU A 5 13.35 -3.03 -35.65
N ALA A 6 13.92 -3.79 -36.59
CA ALA A 6 13.17 -4.80 -37.33
C ALA A 6 12.63 -5.90 -36.40
N SER A 7 13.48 -6.37 -35.47
CA SER A 7 13.11 -7.36 -34.45
C SER A 7 12.01 -6.83 -33.53
N LEU A 8 12.09 -5.57 -33.11
CA LEU A 8 11.06 -4.92 -32.29
C LEU A 8 9.72 -4.87 -33.02
N ARG A 9 9.69 -4.40 -34.28
CA ARG A 9 8.45 -4.35 -35.07
C ARG A 9 7.85 -5.73 -35.29
N ALA A 10 8.69 -6.74 -35.53
CA ALA A 10 8.23 -8.12 -35.65
C ALA A 10 7.58 -8.62 -34.35
N LEU A 11 8.21 -8.34 -33.19
CA LEU A 11 7.67 -8.70 -31.89
C LEU A 11 6.37 -7.96 -31.56
N GLU A 12 6.27 -6.66 -31.86
CA GLU A 12 5.03 -5.88 -31.70
C GLU A 12 3.87 -6.46 -32.51
N ASN A 13 4.13 -6.86 -33.75
CA ASN A 13 3.14 -7.50 -34.60
C ASN A 13 2.70 -8.86 -34.03
N LEU A 14 3.65 -9.71 -33.61
CA LEU A 14 3.34 -11.02 -33.03
C LEU A 14 2.54 -10.90 -31.72
N MET A 15 2.92 -9.99 -30.83
CA MET A 15 2.20 -9.79 -29.57
C MET A 15 0.79 -9.23 -29.80
N THR A 16 0.64 -8.32 -30.77
CA THR A 16 -0.68 -7.78 -31.13
C THR A 16 -1.56 -8.84 -31.77
N GLU A 17 -0.99 -9.68 -32.65
CA GLU A 17 -1.68 -10.83 -33.25
C GLU A 17 -2.11 -11.82 -32.16
N PHE A 18 -1.24 -12.17 -31.22
CA PHE A 18 -1.53 -13.11 -30.14
C PHE A 18 -2.77 -12.73 -29.32
N PHE A 19 -2.91 -11.45 -28.98
CA PHE A 19 -4.04 -10.95 -28.19
C PHE A 19 -5.26 -10.49 -29.02
N HIS A 20 -5.20 -10.59 -30.34
CA HIS A 20 -6.32 -10.24 -31.21
C HIS A 20 -7.47 -11.27 -31.10
N SER A 21 -8.72 -10.79 -31.16
CA SER A 21 -9.92 -11.62 -30.94
C SER A 21 -10.12 -12.70 -32.01
N CYS A 22 -9.64 -12.46 -33.23
CA CYS A 22 -9.77 -13.39 -34.36
C CYS A 22 -8.65 -14.43 -34.44
N THR A 23 -7.67 -14.42 -33.53
CA THR A 23 -6.52 -15.33 -33.60
C THR A 23 -6.88 -16.71 -33.05
N THR A 24 -6.66 -17.75 -33.86
CA THR A 24 -6.99 -19.14 -33.51
C THR A 24 -6.08 -19.67 -32.40
N ASN A 25 -6.53 -20.71 -31.69
CA ASN A 25 -5.73 -21.32 -30.63
C ASN A 25 -4.47 -22.00 -31.16
N GLU A 26 -4.54 -22.60 -32.36
CA GLU A 26 -3.40 -23.16 -33.07
C GLU A 26 -2.36 -22.09 -33.33
N ARG A 27 -2.78 -20.93 -33.87
CA ARG A 27 -1.88 -19.82 -34.14
C ARG A 27 -1.27 -19.23 -32.87
N LYS A 28 -2.03 -19.13 -31.79
CA LYS A 28 -1.52 -18.70 -30.48
C LYS A 28 -0.39 -19.61 -29.98
N ARG A 29 -0.55 -20.94 -30.12
CA ARG A 29 0.50 -21.91 -29.74
C ARG A 29 1.77 -21.74 -30.59
N GLU A 30 1.63 -21.54 -31.90
CA GLU A 30 2.79 -21.27 -32.76
C GLU A 30 3.54 -20.00 -32.32
N ILE A 31 2.81 -18.92 -32.02
CA ILE A 31 3.40 -17.68 -31.54
C ILE A 31 4.10 -17.91 -30.18
N GLU A 32 3.47 -18.63 -29.25
CA GLU A 32 4.08 -18.98 -27.96
C GLU A 32 5.37 -19.78 -28.14
N GLU A 33 5.42 -20.75 -29.05
CA GLU A 33 6.64 -21.52 -29.35
C GLU A 33 7.75 -20.60 -29.88
N LEU A 34 7.44 -19.69 -30.80
CA LEU A 34 8.40 -18.71 -31.31
C LEU A 34 8.94 -17.81 -30.20
N LEU A 35 8.06 -17.30 -29.33
CA LEU A 35 8.43 -16.46 -28.20
C LEU A 35 9.27 -17.22 -27.17
N ASN A 36 8.96 -18.48 -26.90
CA ASN A 36 9.75 -19.33 -26.00
C ASN A 36 11.14 -19.61 -26.58
N ASN A 37 11.22 -19.91 -27.88
CA ASN A 37 12.49 -20.11 -28.57
C ASN A 37 13.37 -18.86 -28.52
N PHE A 38 12.80 -17.67 -28.74
CA PHE A 38 13.53 -16.41 -28.60
C PHE A 38 14.06 -16.21 -27.17
N ALA A 39 13.22 -16.42 -26.15
CA ALA A 39 13.59 -16.21 -24.75
C ALA A 39 14.74 -17.12 -24.28
N GLN A 40 14.94 -18.26 -24.94
CA GLN A 40 16.03 -19.21 -24.65
C GLN A 40 17.35 -18.86 -25.35
N GLN A 41 17.36 -17.95 -26.32
CA GLN A 41 18.57 -17.57 -27.04
C GLN A 41 19.57 -16.84 -26.11
N ALA A 42 20.85 -17.16 -26.25
CA ALA A 42 21.91 -16.44 -25.57
C ALA A 42 21.89 -14.96 -25.99
N GLY A 43 21.86 -14.06 -25.02
CA GLY A 43 21.81 -12.62 -25.27
C GLY A 43 20.42 -12.06 -25.61
N ALA A 44 19.34 -12.84 -25.56
CA ALA A 44 17.97 -12.35 -25.78
C ALA A 44 17.58 -11.18 -24.86
N TRP A 45 18.21 -11.10 -23.68
CA TRP A 45 18.02 -10.02 -22.72
C TRP A 45 18.50 -8.66 -23.23
N HIS A 46 19.53 -8.59 -24.09
CA HIS A 46 19.97 -7.34 -24.71
C HIS A 46 18.87 -6.75 -25.61
N HIS A 47 18.25 -7.61 -26.42
CA HIS A 47 17.11 -7.21 -27.24
C HIS A 47 15.93 -6.76 -26.37
N CYS A 48 15.64 -7.48 -25.28
CA CYS A 48 14.59 -7.09 -24.33
C CYS A 48 14.86 -5.72 -23.69
N LEU A 49 16.13 -5.40 -23.37
CA LEU A 49 16.51 -4.08 -22.86
C LEU A 49 16.25 -2.97 -23.90
N PHE A 50 16.60 -3.23 -25.17
CA PHE A 50 16.29 -2.33 -26.26
C PHE A 50 14.78 -2.16 -26.44
N PHE A 51 14.00 -3.25 -26.41
CA PHE A 51 12.54 -3.20 -26.56
C PHE A 51 11.88 -2.34 -25.49
N LEU A 52 12.24 -2.55 -24.22
CA LEU A 52 11.69 -1.76 -23.10
C LEU A 52 11.96 -0.25 -23.24
N SER A 53 13.08 0.11 -23.85
CA SER A 53 13.44 1.52 -24.04
C SER A 53 12.71 2.19 -25.21
N ASN A 54 12.23 1.41 -26.18
CA ASN A 54 11.79 1.93 -27.48
C ASN A 54 10.33 1.62 -27.85
N THR A 55 9.67 0.68 -27.17
CA THR A 55 8.27 0.36 -27.44
C THR A 55 7.29 1.17 -26.58
N ARG A 56 6.04 1.28 -27.04
CA ARG A 56 4.89 1.66 -26.22
C ARG A 56 3.88 0.51 -26.06
N ASN A 57 4.16 -0.65 -26.66
CA ASN A 57 3.29 -1.80 -26.62
C ASN A 57 3.43 -2.51 -25.26
N GLU A 58 2.39 -2.44 -24.44
CA GLU A 58 2.37 -2.99 -23.08
C GLU A 58 2.59 -4.51 -23.06
N TYR A 59 2.15 -5.22 -24.11
CA TYR A 59 2.38 -6.66 -24.24
C TYR A 59 3.86 -6.97 -24.44
N VAL A 60 4.54 -6.20 -25.30
CA VAL A 60 5.99 -6.33 -25.53
C VAL A 60 6.78 -6.01 -24.27
N MET A 61 6.37 -4.97 -23.53
CA MET A 61 6.99 -4.64 -22.24
C MET A 61 6.84 -5.78 -21.22
N MET A 62 5.63 -6.33 -21.05
CA MET A 62 5.39 -7.45 -20.15
C MET A 62 6.18 -8.69 -20.54
N TYR A 63 6.22 -9.02 -21.82
CA TYR A 63 7.00 -10.14 -22.34
C TYR A 63 8.49 -9.95 -22.04
N SER A 64 9.04 -8.78 -22.37
CA SER A 64 10.45 -8.45 -22.13
C SER A 64 10.82 -8.54 -20.64
N LEU A 65 9.97 -8.03 -19.75
CA LEU A 65 10.18 -8.16 -18.30
C LEU A 65 10.06 -9.61 -17.81
N THR A 66 9.22 -10.43 -18.45
CA THR A 66 9.10 -11.86 -18.13
C THR A 66 10.34 -12.64 -18.58
N VAL A 67 10.98 -12.25 -19.69
CA VAL A 67 12.29 -12.80 -20.08
C VAL A 67 13.34 -12.47 -19.01
N PHE A 68 13.41 -11.23 -18.54
CA PHE A 68 14.31 -10.85 -17.44
C PHE A 68 14.01 -11.61 -16.14
N GLU A 69 12.75 -11.73 -15.74
CA GLU A 69 12.37 -12.48 -14.54
C GLU A 69 12.81 -13.94 -14.63
N ASN A 70 12.61 -14.61 -15.78
CA ASN A 70 13.08 -15.97 -15.98
C ASN A 70 14.61 -16.07 -15.96
N LEU A 71 15.31 -15.12 -16.59
CA LEU A 71 16.77 -15.05 -16.58
C LEU A 71 17.30 -14.97 -15.14
N VAL A 72 16.75 -14.06 -14.33
CA VAL A 72 17.15 -13.84 -12.94
C VAL A 72 16.78 -15.03 -12.04
N ASN A 73 15.62 -15.64 -12.23
CA ASN A 73 15.18 -16.73 -11.36
C ASN A 73 15.79 -18.09 -11.72
N LYS A 74 16.14 -18.34 -12.99
CA LYS A 74 16.55 -19.68 -13.46
C LYS A 74 17.99 -19.78 -13.94
N MET A 75 18.54 -18.70 -14.51
CA MET A 75 19.84 -18.75 -15.19
C MET A 75 20.86 -17.77 -14.60
N TRP A 76 20.52 -17.06 -13.52
CA TRP A 76 21.36 -16.00 -12.98
C TRP A 76 22.74 -16.49 -12.59
N ILE A 77 22.87 -17.61 -11.88
CA ILE A 77 24.17 -18.13 -11.44
C ILE A 77 25.11 -18.35 -12.63
N GLY A 78 24.62 -18.92 -13.73
CA GLY A 78 25.38 -19.22 -14.94
C GLY A 78 25.67 -18.02 -15.85
N LEU A 79 25.04 -16.86 -15.60
CA LEU A 79 25.25 -15.66 -16.41
C LEU A 79 26.62 -15.03 -16.13
N ALA A 80 27.27 -14.51 -17.18
CA ALA A 80 28.56 -13.85 -17.09
C ALA A 80 28.53 -12.63 -16.15
N SER A 81 29.63 -12.41 -15.41
CA SER A 81 29.72 -11.30 -14.44
C SER A 81 29.53 -9.92 -15.07
N GLN A 82 29.96 -9.75 -16.31
CA GLN A 82 29.79 -8.50 -17.06
C GLN A 82 28.31 -8.23 -17.35
N ASP A 83 27.59 -9.22 -17.87
CA ASP A 83 26.16 -9.14 -18.16
C ASP A 83 25.36 -8.87 -16.88
N LYS A 84 25.68 -9.55 -15.77
CA LYS A 84 25.07 -9.29 -14.45
C LYS A 84 25.24 -7.82 -14.03
N MET A 85 26.45 -7.29 -14.19
CA MET A 85 26.75 -5.90 -13.84
C MET A 85 25.98 -4.91 -14.73
N GLU A 86 25.89 -5.19 -16.03
CA GLU A 86 25.13 -4.37 -16.97
C GLU A 86 23.63 -4.38 -16.61
N ILE A 87 23.03 -5.54 -16.38
CA ILE A 87 21.62 -5.67 -15.99
C ILE A 87 21.36 -4.91 -14.67
N ARG A 88 22.23 -5.07 -13.66
CA ARG A 88 22.14 -4.36 -12.38
C ARG A 88 22.24 -2.84 -12.52
N SER A 89 22.94 -2.34 -13.54
CA SER A 89 23.10 -0.91 -13.81
C SER A 89 21.94 -0.34 -14.64
N CYS A 90 21.48 -1.08 -15.65
CA CYS A 90 20.55 -0.60 -16.66
C CYS A 90 19.09 -0.62 -16.19
N LEU A 91 18.63 -1.69 -15.53
CA LEU A 91 17.21 -1.81 -15.13
C LEU A 91 16.77 -0.73 -14.12
N PRO A 92 17.56 -0.39 -13.07
CA PRO A 92 17.21 0.71 -12.18
C PRO A 92 17.18 2.07 -12.90
N LYS A 93 18.12 2.33 -13.81
CA LYS A 93 18.12 3.57 -14.61
C LYS A 93 16.88 3.67 -15.49
N LEU A 94 16.51 2.56 -16.14
CA LEU A 94 15.29 2.47 -16.94
C LEU A 94 14.04 2.74 -16.09
N LEU A 95 13.96 2.15 -14.90
CA LEU A 95 12.86 2.38 -13.96
C LEU A 95 12.74 3.87 -13.63
N LEU A 96 13.84 4.53 -13.25
CA LEU A 96 13.82 5.95 -12.91
C LEU A 96 13.44 6.83 -14.11
N ALA A 97 13.90 6.49 -15.31
CA ALA A 97 13.58 7.24 -16.53
C ALA A 97 12.10 7.09 -16.95
N GLN A 98 11.50 5.92 -16.76
CA GLN A 98 10.20 5.59 -17.37
C GLN A 98 9.04 5.40 -16.38
N HIS A 99 9.26 5.30 -15.06
CA HIS A 99 8.21 4.93 -14.09
C HIS A 99 6.94 5.80 -14.12
N LYS A 100 7.00 7.03 -14.61
CA LYS A 100 5.83 7.93 -14.78
C LYS A 100 5.09 7.73 -16.10
N ASN A 101 5.76 7.16 -17.10
CA ASN A 101 5.28 7.05 -18.48
C ASN A 101 4.73 5.65 -18.81
N VAL A 102 5.00 4.65 -17.96
CA VAL A 102 4.52 3.28 -18.15
C VAL A 102 3.35 2.98 -17.20
N PRO A 103 2.43 2.08 -17.60
CA PRO A 103 1.34 1.64 -16.72
C PRO A 103 1.84 1.05 -15.40
N TYR A 104 0.99 1.11 -14.37
CA TYR A 104 1.34 0.68 -13.02
C TYR A 104 1.83 -0.78 -12.94
N PHE A 105 1.23 -1.68 -13.75
CA PHE A 105 1.58 -3.10 -13.73
C PHE A 105 2.93 -3.38 -14.38
N ILE A 106 3.29 -2.64 -15.45
CA ILE A 106 4.64 -2.68 -16.05
C ILE A 106 5.68 -2.18 -15.05
N ARG A 107 5.43 -1.02 -14.45
CA ARG A 107 6.31 -0.42 -13.44
C ARG A 107 6.55 -1.39 -12.29
N ASN A 108 5.49 -1.96 -11.73
CA ASN A 108 5.59 -2.89 -10.61
C ASN A 108 6.31 -4.19 -11.02
N LYS A 109 6.10 -4.69 -12.24
CA LYS A 109 6.84 -5.84 -12.76
C LYS A 109 8.34 -5.54 -12.91
N LEU A 110 8.71 -4.33 -13.35
CA LEU A 110 10.11 -3.91 -13.40
C LEU A 110 10.72 -3.79 -12.00
N CYS A 111 10.00 -3.20 -11.03
CA CYS A 111 10.43 -3.22 -9.63
C CYS A 111 10.67 -4.65 -9.13
N LYS A 112 9.76 -5.58 -9.44
CA LYS A 112 9.88 -6.99 -9.07
C LYS A 112 11.15 -7.63 -9.63
N VAL A 113 11.46 -7.42 -10.90
CA VAL A 113 12.68 -7.94 -11.53
C VAL A 113 13.93 -7.38 -10.83
N ILE A 114 13.96 -6.07 -10.52
CA ILE A 114 15.09 -5.45 -9.81
C ILE A 114 15.25 -6.05 -8.40
N VAL A 115 14.13 -6.28 -7.69
CA VAL A 115 14.13 -6.94 -6.38
C VAL A 115 14.60 -8.39 -6.48
N ASP A 116 14.22 -9.12 -7.52
CA ASP A 116 14.68 -10.49 -7.75
C ASP A 116 16.19 -10.55 -7.96
N ILE A 117 16.79 -9.51 -8.58
CA ILE A 117 18.25 -9.39 -8.65
C ILE A 117 18.84 -9.13 -7.27
N GLY A 118 18.22 -8.24 -6.47
CA GLY A 118 18.61 -8.04 -5.07
C GLY A 118 18.54 -9.33 -4.25
N ARG A 119 17.51 -10.16 -4.46
CA ARG A 119 17.35 -11.48 -3.83
C ARG A 119 18.56 -12.38 -4.09
N GLN A 120 19.15 -12.32 -5.28
CA GLN A 120 20.33 -13.12 -5.65
C GLN A 120 21.64 -12.50 -5.17
N ASP A 121 21.82 -11.19 -5.34
CA ASP A 121 23.15 -10.56 -5.28
C ASP A 121 23.38 -9.63 -4.07
N TRP A 122 22.34 -9.21 -3.34
CA TRP A 122 22.50 -8.32 -2.18
C TRP A 122 22.99 -9.09 -0.94
N PRO A 123 24.04 -8.67 -0.22
CA PRO A 123 24.76 -7.41 -0.36
C PRO A 123 26.03 -7.52 -1.20
N MET A 124 26.57 -8.73 -1.40
CA MET A 124 27.94 -8.96 -1.89
C MET A 124 28.22 -8.48 -3.31
N PHE A 125 27.25 -8.57 -4.22
CA PHE A 125 27.41 -8.15 -5.61
C PHE A 125 26.51 -6.96 -5.95
N TYR A 126 25.50 -6.67 -5.12
CA TYR A 126 24.61 -5.53 -5.29
C TYR A 126 24.49 -4.71 -3.99
N HIS A 127 25.62 -4.19 -3.53
CA HIS A 127 25.78 -3.46 -2.26
C HIS A 127 24.74 -2.35 -2.05
N ASP A 128 24.52 -1.51 -3.07
CA ASP A 128 23.65 -0.34 -2.96
C ASP A 128 22.16 -0.63 -3.14
N PHE A 129 21.76 -1.90 -3.30
CA PHE A 129 20.36 -2.27 -3.57
C PHE A 129 19.39 -1.68 -2.54
N PHE A 130 19.64 -1.95 -1.26
CA PHE A 130 18.73 -1.54 -0.20
C PHE A 130 18.88 -0.05 0.13
N SER A 131 20.10 0.49 0.12
CA SER A 131 20.33 1.93 0.34
C SER A 131 19.65 2.79 -0.73
N ASN A 132 19.70 2.38 -2.00
CA ASN A 132 18.95 3.03 -3.08
C ASN A 132 17.43 2.96 -2.82
N THR A 133 16.91 1.84 -2.33
CA THR A 133 15.48 1.71 -1.98
C THR A 133 15.10 2.72 -0.88
N LEU A 134 15.92 2.86 0.17
CA LEU A 134 15.70 3.85 1.21
C LEU A 134 15.78 5.29 0.67
N GLN A 135 16.73 5.57 -0.21
CA GLN A 135 16.89 6.89 -0.83
C GLN A 135 15.67 7.29 -1.69
N LEU A 136 15.05 6.31 -2.39
CA LEU A 136 13.81 6.56 -3.13
C LEU A 136 12.66 6.95 -2.19
N ILE A 137 12.55 6.30 -1.04
CA ILE A 137 11.53 6.60 -0.03
C ILE A 137 11.71 8.01 0.52
N GLN A 138 12.95 8.41 0.79
CA GLN A 138 13.29 9.72 1.34
C GLN A 138 13.12 10.87 0.34
N THR A 139 13.06 10.57 -0.96
CA THR A 139 12.83 11.56 -2.01
C THR A 139 11.33 11.75 -2.24
N PRO A 140 10.71 12.90 -1.87
CA PRO A 140 9.25 13.03 -1.87
C PRO A 140 8.56 12.66 -3.20
N ALA A 141 9.15 13.06 -4.33
CA ALA A 141 8.62 12.76 -5.66
C ALA A 141 8.73 11.28 -6.08
N LEU A 142 9.61 10.51 -5.42
CA LEU A 142 9.85 9.09 -5.69
C LEU A 142 9.38 8.19 -4.54
N ALA A 143 8.90 8.77 -3.43
CA ALA A 143 8.48 8.02 -2.25
C ALA A 143 7.46 6.92 -2.55
N PRO A 144 6.42 7.13 -3.40
CA PRO A 144 5.52 6.05 -3.78
C PRO A 144 6.22 4.89 -4.50
N LEU A 145 7.19 5.18 -5.37
CA LEU A 145 8.00 4.16 -6.05
C LEU A 145 8.90 3.41 -5.06
N GLY A 146 9.56 4.15 -4.16
CA GLY A 146 10.38 3.58 -3.09
C GLY A 146 9.58 2.65 -2.17
N LEU A 147 8.34 3.01 -1.82
CA LEU A 147 7.45 2.15 -1.03
C LEU A 147 7.04 0.88 -1.78
N VAL A 148 6.75 0.97 -3.08
CA VAL A 148 6.50 -0.22 -3.92
C VAL A 148 7.73 -1.13 -3.94
N MET A 149 8.93 -0.58 -4.10
CA MET A 149 10.17 -1.34 -4.04
C MET A 149 10.39 -1.98 -2.66
N LEU A 150 10.16 -1.25 -1.57
CA LEU A 150 10.29 -1.76 -0.21
C LEU A 150 9.32 -2.90 0.08
N LYS A 151 8.04 -2.74 -0.28
CA LYS A 151 7.02 -3.78 -0.11
C LYS A 151 7.41 -5.05 -0.86
N THR A 152 7.77 -4.90 -2.14
CA THR A 152 8.19 -6.01 -2.99
C THR A 152 9.45 -6.68 -2.44
N THR A 153 10.40 -5.88 -1.92
CA THR A 153 11.60 -6.38 -1.23
C THR A 153 11.23 -7.20 0.00
N SER A 154 10.29 -6.71 0.82
CA SER A 154 9.84 -7.42 2.00
C SER A 154 9.16 -8.75 1.64
N GLU A 155 8.33 -8.78 0.60
CA GLU A 155 7.65 -9.99 0.13
C GLU A 155 8.64 -11.05 -0.35
N GLU A 156 9.66 -10.64 -1.12
CA GLU A 156 10.54 -11.57 -1.81
C GLU A 156 11.78 -11.99 -1.02
N LEU A 157 12.26 -11.16 -0.09
CA LEU A 157 13.48 -11.43 0.67
C LEU A 157 13.19 -11.88 2.11
N ALA A 158 12.06 -11.47 2.72
CA ALA A 158 11.72 -11.90 4.08
C ALA A 158 10.93 -13.21 4.12
N CYS A 159 10.13 -13.47 3.08
CA CYS A 159 9.40 -14.71 2.86
C CYS A 159 9.70 -15.30 1.46
N PRO A 160 10.98 -15.57 1.15
CA PRO A 160 11.38 -16.04 -0.17
C PRO A 160 10.72 -17.38 -0.50
N ARG A 161 10.34 -17.54 -1.78
CA ARG A 161 9.81 -18.79 -2.34
C ARG A 161 10.78 -19.97 -2.13
N GLU A 162 10.30 -21.19 -2.33
CA GLU A 162 11.06 -22.43 -2.05
C GLU A 162 12.30 -22.66 -2.93
N ASP A 163 12.56 -21.79 -3.90
CA ASP A 163 13.64 -21.87 -4.88
C ASP A 163 15.03 -21.44 -4.36
N LEU A 164 15.12 -20.77 -3.21
CA LEU A 164 16.41 -20.41 -2.59
C LEU A 164 16.90 -21.44 -1.57
N CYS A 165 18.22 -21.59 -1.46
CA CYS A 165 18.83 -22.40 -0.41
C CYS A 165 18.57 -21.80 0.98
N VAL A 166 18.46 -22.65 2.00
CA VAL A 166 18.13 -22.24 3.38
C VAL A 166 19.10 -21.18 3.91
N ALA A 167 20.41 -21.37 3.71
CA ALA A 167 21.43 -20.41 4.13
C ALA A 167 21.21 -19.00 3.55
N ARG A 168 20.83 -18.92 2.26
CA ARG A 168 20.54 -17.64 1.61
C ARG A 168 19.29 -16.97 2.18
N LYS A 169 18.25 -17.76 2.50
CA LYS A 169 17.02 -17.24 3.13
C LYS A 169 17.32 -16.65 4.51
N GLU A 170 18.12 -17.35 5.32
CA GLU A 170 18.52 -16.90 6.65
C GLU A 170 19.38 -15.63 6.58
N GLU A 171 20.33 -15.57 5.64
CA GLU A 171 21.16 -14.39 5.40
C GLU A 171 20.30 -13.17 5.04
N LEU A 172 19.45 -13.28 4.02
CA LEU A 172 18.56 -12.20 3.58
C LEU A 172 17.65 -11.71 4.71
N ARG A 173 17.07 -12.66 5.47
CA ARG A 173 16.21 -12.33 6.61
C ARG A 173 16.98 -11.57 7.69
N LYS A 174 18.21 -11.99 8.01
CA LYS A 174 19.07 -11.30 8.98
C LYS A 174 19.38 -9.88 8.52
N LEU A 175 19.80 -9.71 7.26
CA LEU A 175 20.10 -8.39 6.70
C LEU A 175 18.89 -7.47 6.72
N LEU A 176 17.69 -7.98 6.36
CA LEU A 176 16.47 -7.18 6.45
C LEU A 176 16.12 -6.79 7.88
N LEU A 177 16.27 -7.71 8.85
CA LEU A 177 16.02 -7.42 10.26
C LEU A 177 16.88 -6.28 10.79
N GLU A 178 18.15 -6.20 10.36
CA GLU A 178 19.05 -5.09 10.71
C GLU A 178 18.54 -3.74 10.19
N GLN A 179 17.79 -3.73 9.09
CA GLN A 179 17.23 -2.51 8.50
C GLN A 179 15.85 -2.12 9.06
N VAL A 180 15.16 -3.02 9.77
CA VAL A 180 13.79 -2.80 10.28
C VAL A 180 13.67 -1.52 11.12
N PRO A 181 14.57 -1.20 12.07
CA PRO A 181 14.45 0.03 12.86
C PRO A 181 14.46 1.29 11.99
N THR A 182 15.36 1.35 11.00
CA THR A 182 15.46 2.45 10.04
C THR A 182 14.19 2.56 9.21
N VAL A 183 13.73 1.43 8.64
CA VAL A 183 12.50 1.39 7.82
C VAL A 183 11.29 1.85 8.62
N LEU A 184 11.08 1.34 9.83
CA LEU A 184 9.96 1.76 10.68
C LEU A 184 10.06 3.24 11.05
N GLY A 185 11.26 3.76 11.31
CA GLY A 185 11.50 5.19 11.52
C GLY A 185 11.03 6.04 10.33
N LEU A 186 11.46 5.68 9.11
CA LEU A 186 11.05 6.38 7.87
C LEU A 186 9.53 6.33 7.67
N LEU A 187 8.93 5.13 7.76
CA LEU A 187 7.50 4.96 7.53
C LEU A 187 6.66 5.73 8.55
N THR A 188 7.06 5.73 9.83
CA THR A 188 6.22 6.27 10.91
C THR A 188 6.49 7.74 11.23
N VAL A 189 7.75 8.14 11.35
CA VAL A 189 8.13 9.49 11.77
C VAL A 189 8.21 10.43 10.58
N GLU A 190 8.78 9.99 9.46
CA GLU A 190 8.94 10.86 8.30
C GLU A 190 7.66 10.89 7.46
N LEU A 191 7.19 9.74 6.97
CA LEU A 191 6.08 9.71 6.02
C LEU A 191 4.72 9.94 6.69
N LEU A 192 4.38 9.16 7.72
CA LEU A 192 3.12 9.39 8.44
C LEU A 192 3.21 10.65 9.31
N GLY A 193 4.35 10.88 9.97
CA GLY A 193 4.56 12.04 10.85
C GLY A 193 4.53 13.39 10.13
N SER A 194 5.06 13.50 8.91
CA SER A 194 5.00 14.77 8.14
C SER A 194 3.58 15.22 7.77
N LEU A 195 2.63 14.29 7.70
CA LEU A 195 1.20 14.60 7.50
C LEU A 195 0.54 15.17 8.76
N PHE A 196 1.17 15.00 9.92
CA PHE A 196 0.73 15.55 11.19
C PHE A 196 1.61 16.77 11.52
N GLN A 197 1.14 17.98 11.18
CA GLN A 197 1.84 19.23 11.49
C GLN A 197 2.34 19.22 12.95
N GLY A 198 3.64 19.54 13.10
CA GLY A 198 4.44 19.22 14.27
C GLY A 198 3.85 19.55 15.64
N SER A 199 4.29 18.75 16.61
CA SER A 199 4.04 18.85 18.05
C SER A 199 2.68 18.30 18.51
N GLN A 200 2.73 17.37 19.49
CA GLN A 200 1.62 16.72 20.20
C GLN A 200 1.14 15.34 19.70
N TYR A 201 2.06 14.38 19.56
CA TYR A 201 1.72 12.93 19.49
C TYR A 201 0.80 12.47 20.65
N SER A 202 0.88 13.13 21.80
CA SER A 202 0.04 12.87 22.98
C SER A 202 -1.45 13.21 22.78
N LYS A 203 -1.83 13.97 21.74
CA LYS A 203 -3.23 14.41 21.48
C LYS A 203 -3.82 13.92 20.15
N LEU A 204 -3.15 13.00 19.43
CA LEU A 204 -3.56 12.47 18.12
C LEU A 204 -5.00 11.96 18.03
N LEU A 205 -5.60 11.56 19.16
CA LEU A 205 -6.96 11.00 19.22
C LEU A 205 -8.06 12.05 19.26
N CYS A 206 -7.75 13.25 19.75
CA CYS A 206 -8.69 14.36 19.82
C CYS A 206 -8.55 15.34 18.66
N GLN A 207 -7.56 15.15 17.79
CA GLN A 207 -7.35 16.04 16.65
C GLN A 207 -8.39 15.77 15.53
N PRO A 208 -8.87 16.83 14.86
CA PRO A 208 -9.68 16.69 13.66
C PRO A 208 -8.87 15.98 12.58
N MET A 209 -9.52 15.05 11.87
CA MET A 209 -8.88 14.31 10.78
C MET A 209 -8.36 15.29 9.73
N ALA A 210 -7.07 15.18 9.40
CA ALA A 210 -6.47 15.99 8.34
C ALA A 210 -7.21 15.74 7.02
N ALA A 211 -7.45 16.81 6.26
CA ALA A 211 -7.87 16.68 4.87
C ALA A 211 -6.65 16.23 4.07
N LEU A 212 -6.62 14.95 3.69
CA LEU A 212 -5.60 14.41 2.80
C LEU A 212 -5.99 14.76 1.35
N ASP A 213 -5.01 15.23 0.59
CA ASP A 213 -5.10 15.26 -0.87
C ASP A 213 -4.98 13.84 -1.43
N ASN A 214 -5.20 13.69 -2.74
CA ASN A 214 -5.16 12.39 -3.41
C ASN A 214 -3.77 11.73 -3.31
N ASP A 215 -2.71 12.53 -3.42
CA ASP A 215 -1.33 12.04 -3.38
C ASP A 215 -0.94 11.58 -1.96
N GLY A 216 -1.28 12.35 -0.93
CA GLY A 216 -1.10 11.98 0.46
C GLY A 216 -1.92 10.75 0.86
N HIS A 217 -3.13 10.60 0.31
CA HIS A 217 -3.95 9.40 0.48
C HIS A 217 -3.26 8.14 -0.09
N GLN A 218 -2.81 8.21 -1.35
CA GLN A 218 -2.14 7.09 -2.00
C GLN A 218 -0.84 6.72 -1.27
N LEU A 219 -0.08 7.74 -0.83
CA LEU A 219 1.13 7.53 -0.04
C LEU A 219 0.83 6.80 1.27
N CYS A 220 -0.19 7.22 2.02
CA CYS A 220 -0.60 6.55 3.26
C CYS A 220 -1.02 5.09 3.02
N CYS A 221 -1.74 4.81 1.93
CA CYS A 221 -2.11 3.45 1.58
C CYS A 221 -0.86 2.58 1.40
N LEU A 222 0.12 3.05 0.63
CA LEU A 222 1.38 2.32 0.42
C LEU A 222 2.16 2.11 1.72
N VAL A 223 2.21 3.11 2.61
CA VAL A 223 2.87 2.97 3.91
C VAL A 223 2.17 1.92 4.78
N LEU A 224 0.84 1.95 4.88
CA LEU A 224 0.08 0.97 5.66
C LEU A 224 0.21 -0.44 5.09
N GLU A 225 0.21 -0.59 3.76
CA GLU A 225 0.47 -1.87 3.10
C GLU A 225 1.88 -2.41 3.43
N CYS A 226 2.91 -1.56 3.41
CA CYS A 226 4.26 -1.92 3.84
C CYS A 226 4.30 -2.36 5.31
N LEU A 227 3.65 -1.60 6.21
CA LEU A 227 3.61 -1.92 7.64
C LEU A 227 2.92 -3.25 7.91
N ALA A 228 1.78 -3.51 7.27
CA ALA A 228 1.06 -4.77 7.40
C ALA A 228 1.95 -5.96 7.01
N HIS A 229 2.64 -5.87 5.86
CA HIS A 229 3.54 -6.94 5.43
C HIS A 229 4.76 -7.08 6.36
N LEU A 230 5.37 -5.98 6.81
CA LEU A 230 6.47 -6.05 7.79
C LEU A 230 6.04 -6.77 9.08
N PHE A 231 4.88 -6.43 9.62
CA PHE A 231 4.36 -7.05 10.84
C PHE A 231 4.12 -8.55 10.70
N SER A 232 3.85 -9.05 9.49
CA SER A 232 3.67 -10.48 9.22
C SER A 232 4.92 -11.32 9.49
N TRP A 233 6.12 -10.73 9.59
CA TRP A 233 7.35 -11.52 9.78
C TRP A 233 8.37 -10.94 10.78
N ILE A 234 8.34 -9.64 11.15
CA ILE A 234 9.30 -9.08 12.10
C ILE A 234 9.03 -9.50 13.56
N PRO A 235 10.06 -9.51 14.44
CA PRO A 235 9.88 -9.57 15.89
C PRO A 235 9.24 -8.29 16.42
N LEU A 236 7.93 -8.35 16.71
CA LEU A 236 7.15 -7.17 17.11
C LEU A 236 7.46 -6.67 18.53
N SER A 237 7.90 -7.53 19.45
CA SER A 237 8.17 -7.17 20.85
C SER A 237 9.25 -6.08 21.00
N THR A 238 10.21 -6.03 20.07
CA THR A 238 11.31 -5.06 20.07
C THR A 238 11.12 -3.93 19.05
N SER A 239 10.19 -4.08 18.11
CA SER A 239 10.04 -3.17 16.96
C SER A 239 8.87 -2.21 17.09
N ILE A 240 7.87 -2.51 17.93
CA ILE A 240 6.66 -1.70 18.04
C ILE A 240 6.82 -0.59 19.06
N THR A 241 6.67 0.65 18.59
CA THR A 241 6.69 1.85 19.42
C THR A 241 5.28 2.35 19.74
N PRO A 242 5.07 3.02 20.88
CA PRO A 242 3.77 3.62 21.21
C PRO A 242 3.31 4.66 20.18
N THR A 243 4.24 5.33 19.48
CA THR A 243 3.98 6.30 18.42
C THR A 243 3.43 5.63 17.16
N LEU A 244 4.08 4.54 16.72
CA LEU A 244 3.61 3.74 15.58
C LEU A 244 2.18 3.24 15.81
N LEU A 245 1.91 2.76 17.02
CA LEU A 245 0.58 2.30 17.40
C LEU A 245 -0.46 3.41 17.31
N ALA A 246 -0.17 4.57 17.92
CA ALA A 246 -1.06 5.73 17.88
C ALA A 246 -1.35 6.18 16.43
N SER A 247 -0.33 6.19 15.57
CA SER A 247 -0.48 6.53 14.16
C SER A 247 -1.41 5.55 13.43
N ILE A 248 -1.21 4.23 13.57
CA ILE A 248 -2.07 3.23 12.91
C ILE A 248 -3.52 3.36 13.40
N PHE A 249 -3.76 3.48 14.71
CA PHE A 249 -5.11 3.66 15.24
C PHE A 249 -5.75 4.98 14.80
N HIS A 250 -4.96 6.02 14.59
CA HIS A 250 -5.46 7.25 13.98
C HIS A 250 -6.00 6.99 12.57
N PHE A 251 -5.28 6.26 11.73
CA PHE A 251 -5.77 5.90 10.39
C PHE A 251 -6.98 4.95 10.41
N ALA A 252 -7.06 4.04 11.40
CA ALA A 252 -8.22 3.17 11.56
C ALA A 252 -9.53 3.95 11.77
N ARG A 253 -9.47 5.18 12.29
CA ARG A 253 -10.63 6.07 12.45
C ARG A 253 -11.27 6.49 11.14
N PHE A 254 -10.53 6.50 10.02
CA PHE A 254 -11.07 6.87 8.72
C PHE A 254 -12.18 5.92 8.25
N GLY A 255 -12.14 4.66 8.70
CA GLY A 255 -13.20 3.68 8.42
C GLY A 255 -14.51 3.95 9.18
N CYS A 256 -14.47 4.65 10.34
CA CYS A 256 -15.67 4.91 11.15
C CYS A 256 -16.45 6.18 10.76
N ASP A 257 -15.90 7.00 9.87
CA ASP A 257 -16.22 8.42 9.76
C ASP A 257 -16.42 8.84 8.30
N LEU A 258 -17.51 8.35 7.69
CA LEU A 258 -17.91 8.66 6.31
C LEU A 258 -18.65 10.01 6.17
N ARG A 259 -18.83 10.75 7.28
CA ARG A 259 -19.55 12.04 7.28
C ARG A 259 -18.64 13.18 6.82
N THR A 260 -18.66 13.49 5.52
CA THR A 260 -18.48 14.87 5.06
C THR A 260 -19.74 15.66 5.43
N LYS A 261 -19.78 16.27 6.63
CA LYS A 261 -20.74 17.36 6.84
C LYS A 261 -20.31 18.51 5.94
N ALA A 262 -20.93 18.63 4.77
CA ALA A 262 -20.97 19.91 4.06
C ALA A 262 -21.50 20.95 5.05
N LYS A 263 -20.72 21.99 5.33
CA LYS A 263 -21.19 23.14 6.10
C LYS A 263 -22.25 23.87 5.27
N THR A 264 -23.50 23.43 5.32
CA THR A 264 -24.63 24.31 5.07
C THR A 264 -24.91 25.04 6.38
N GLY A 265 -24.35 26.25 6.51
CA GLY A 265 -24.75 27.16 7.59
C GLY A 265 -26.23 27.51 7.44
N PRO A 266 -27.00 27.68 8.53
CA PRO A 266 -28.39 28.10 8.43
C PRO A 266 -28.42 29.60 8.12
N PHE A 267 -28.69 29.95 6.87
CA PHE A 267 -29.16 31.30 6.54
C PHE A 267 -30.58 31.42 7.09
N ILE A 268 -30.73 32.18 8.18
CA ILE A 268 -32.00 32.71 8.63
C ILE A 268 -32.50 33.66 7.55
N SER A 269 -33.57 33.30 6.84
CA SER A 269 -34.33 34.24 6.02
C SER A 269 -35.57 34.66 6.79
N THR A 270 -35.53 35.87 7.32
CA THR A 270 -36.70 36.58 7.84
C THR A 270 -37.60 36.98 6.67
N SER A 271 -38.86 36.60 6.80
CA SER A 271 -39.96 36.88 5.88
C SER A 271 -40.53 38.28 6.13
N SER A 272 -40.83 39.03 5.08
CA SER A 272 -41.88 40.05 5.10
C SER A 272 -42.43 40.34 3.69
N ASN A 273 -43.75 40.56 3.66
CA ASN A 273 -44.70 40.49 2.54
C ASN A 273 -44.72 41.71 1.60
N GLY A 274 -45.20 41.50 0.36
CA GLY A 274 -45.73 42.56 -0.53
C GLY A 274 -46.27 41.99 -1.86
N PRO A 275 -47.49 42.35 -2.35
CA PRO A 275 -48.26 41.53 -3.29
C PRO A 275 -48.22 41.95 -4.78
N LEU A 276 -48.47 40.94 -5.64
CA LEU A 276 -49.07 40.89 -6.99
C LEU A 276 -49.00 42.10 -7.94
N ASN A 277 -48.37 41.91 -9.11
CA ASN A 277 -49.10 42.04 -10.39
C ASN A 277 -48.46 41.28 -11.57
N SER A 278 -49.31 40.97 -12.55
CA SER A 278 -49.20 40.05 -13.69
C SER A 278 -48.34 40.50 -14.89
N GLY A 279 -47.77 39.52 -15.61
CA GLY A 279 -47.64 39.57 -17.08
C GLY A 279 -46.29 39.15 -17.68
N THR A 280 -46.36 38.19 -18.62
CA THR A 280 -45.43 37.89 -19.74
C THR A 280 -44.30 36.83 -19.59
N VAL A 281 -44.58 35.71 -20.29
CA VAL A 281 -43.82 34.61 -20.97
C VAL A 281 -42.28 34.76 -21.13
N PRO A 282 -41.48 33.65 -21.15
CA PRO A 282 -40.07 33.61 -20.76
C PRO A 282 -39.07 33.68 -21.93
N PRO A 283 -37.75 33.68 -21.62
CA PRO A 283 -36.86 32.84 -22.41
C PRO A 283 -35.93 31.95 -21.58
N THR A 284 -35.64 30.83 -22.23
CA THR A 284 -34.68 29.75 -21.97
C THR A 284 -33.27 30.18 -21.53
N SER A 285 -32.74 29.54 -20.49
CA SER A 285 -31.31 29.20 -20.40
C SER A 285 -31.07 28.04 -19.43
N ASN A 286 -30.69 26.89 -19.99
CA ASN A 286 -30.20 25.71 -19.28
C ASN A 286 -28.97 26.03 -18.43
N GLY A 287 -29.12 25.94 -17.10
CA GLY A 287 -28.01 25.80 -16.17
C GLY A 287 -28.02 24.40 -15.58
N GLN A 288 -27.40 23.44 -16.28
CA GLN A 288 -27.18 22.09 -15.75
C GLN A 288 -26.19 22.16 -14.56
N GLY A 289 -26.67 21.73 -13.39
CA GLY A 289 -25.84 21.52 -12.22
C GLY A 289 -24.94 20.29 -12.37
N LEU A 290 -23.64 20.49 -12.38
CA LEU A 290 -22.61 19.47 -12.17
C LEU A 290 -22.09 19.59 -10.74
N ASN A 291 -22.67 18.85 -9.79
CA ASN A 291 -22.11 18.72 -8.44
C ASN A 291 -22.48 17.38 -7.78
N GLY A 292 -22.35 16.28 -8.52
CA GLY A 292 -22.69 14.92 -8.04
C GLY A 292 -21.53 13.92 -7.93
N GLN A 293 -20.37 14.14 -8.58
CA GLN A 293 -19.36 13.09 -8.76
C GLN A 293 -18.19 13.09 -7.75
N GLN A 294 -17.90 14.17 -7.03
CA GLN A 294 -16.74 14.21 -6.11
C GLN A 294 -16.98 13.56 -4.73
N SER A 295 -18.23 13.44 -4.29
CA SER A 295 -18.54 12.93 -2.94
C SER A 295 -18.46 11.40 -2.81
N GLY A 296 -18.45 10.66 -3.93
CA GLY A 296 -18.36 9.19 -3.94
C GLY A 296 -16.93 8.68 -3.78
N SER A 297 -15.99 9.21 -4.57
CA SER A 297 -14.56 8.82 -4.54
C SER A 297 -13.96 9.01 -3.15
N THR A 298 -14.14 10.20 -2.56
CA THR A 298 -13.58 10.55 -1.26
C THR A 298 -14.06 9.67 -0.10
N LYS A 299 -15.23 9.03 -0.22
CA LYS A 299 -15.71 8.06 0.79
C LYS A 299 -15.00 6.70 0.66
N VAL A 300 -14.87 6.19 -0.57
CA VAL A 300 -14.18 4.93 -0.87
C VAL A 300 -12.71 5.03 -0.47
N ASP A 301 -12.08 6.17 -0.76
CA ASP A 301 -10.70 6.44 -0.41
C ASP A 301 -10.49 6.39 1.12
N ARG A 302 -11.35 7.07 1.89
CA ARG A 302 -11.25 7.03 3.37
C ARG A 302 -11.49 5.65 3.95
N ALA A 303 -12.47 4.90 3.43
CA ALA A 303 -12.73 3.54 3.86
C ALA A 303 -11.49 2.65 3.66
N ARG A 304 -10.82 2.76 2.50
CA ARG A 304 -9.59 2.01 2.19
C ARG A 304 -8.48 2.22 3.23
N LEU A 305 -8.24 3.47 3.66
CA LEU A 305 -7.25 3.76 4.72
C LEU A 305 -7.63 3.09 6.05
N GLY A 306 -8.91 3.13 6.40
CA GLY A 306 -9.43 2.44 7.58
C GLY A 306 -9.19 0.92 7.52
N VAL A 307 -9.47 0.30 6.37
CA VAL A 307 -9.27 -1.15 6.15
C VAL A 307 -7.80 -1.54 6.27
N LEU A 308 -6.91 -0.78 5.63
CA LEU A 308 -5.46 -1.04 5.68
C LEU A 308 -4.91 -0.89 7.11
N ALA A 309 -5.34 0.15 7.83
CA ALA A 309 -4.95 0.35 9.22
C ALA A 309 -5.48 -0.76 10.14
N MET A 310 -6.72 -1.21 9.95
CA MET A 310 -7.27 -2.35 10.69
C MET A 310 -6.53 -3.66 10.38
N THR A 311 -6.03 -3.82 9.15
CA THR A 311 -5.18 -4.95 8.78
C THR A 311 -3.88 -4.93 9.58
N CYS A 312 -3.20 -3.78 9.66
CA CYS A 312 -2.02 -3.61 10.53
C CYS A 312 -2.34 -3.96 11.99
N ILE A 313 -3.46 -3.48 12.54
CA ILE A 313 -3.86 -3.75 13.93
C ILE A 313 -4.08 -5.26 14.14
N ASN A 314 -4.75 -5.94 13.23
CA ASN A 314 -5.00 -7.37 13.35
C ASN A 314 -3.71 -8.19 13.31
N GLU A 315 -2.74 -7.84 12.45
CA GLU A 315 -1.41 -8.46 12.42
C GLU A 315 -0.65 -8.29 13.75
N LEU A 316 -0.77 -7.11 14.38
CA LEU A 316 -0.15 -6.85 15.68
C LEU A 316 -0.77 -7.68 16.82
N VAL A 317 -2.10 -7.76 16.82
CA VAL A 317 -2.88 -8.36 17.92
C VAL A 317 -2.88 -9.89 17.82
N SER A 318 -2.90 -10.45 16.61
CA SER A 318 -2.89 -11.90 16.36
C SER A 318 -1.60 -12.56 16.86
N LYS A 319 -0.47 -11.85 16.78
CA LYS A 319 0.86 -12.37 17.13
C LYS A 319 1.17 -12.43 18.63
N ASN A 320 0.17 -12.25 19.51
CA ASN A 320 0.33 -12.36 20.96
C ASN A 320 1.43 -11.46 21.55
N CYS A 321 1.84 -10.40 20.83
CA CYS A 321 3.05 -9.66 21.13
C CYS A 321 2.98 -8.99 22.49
N VAL A 322 4.08 -9.13 23.23
CA VAL A 322 4.29 -8.51 24.55
C VAL A 322 5.49 -7.58 24.39
N PRO A 323 5.28 -6.28 24.07
CA PRO A 323 6.38 -5.32 24.07
C PRO A 323 7.01 -5.21 25.46
N MET A 324 8.26 -4.73 25.54
CA MET A 324 8.95 -4.54 26.83
C MET A 324 8.14 -3.67 27.82
N ASP A 325 7.42 -2.66 27.31
CA ASP A 325 6.46 -1.83 28.05
C ASP A 325 5.02 -2.30 27.83
N PHE A 326 4.78 -3.60 28.06
CA PHE A 326 3.52 -4.28 27.76
C PHE A 326 2.27 -3.61 28.36
N GLU A 327 2.38 -3.01 29.54
CA GLU A 327 1.25 -2.41 30.25
C GLU A 327 0.80 -1.09 29.61
N GLU A 328 1.73 -0.22 29.22
CA GLU A 328 1.40 1.00 28.49
C GLU A 328 0.88 0.68 27.08
N TYR A 329 1.46 -0.33 26.43
CA TYR A 329 0.98 -0.84 25.15
C TYR A 329 -0.46 -1.33 25.24
N LEU A 330 -0.78 -2.23 26.19
CA LEU A 330 -2.12 -2.75 26.38
C LEU A 330 -3.12 -1.68 26.79
N LEU A 331 -2.73 -0.75 27.66
CA LEU A 331 -3.59 0.35 28.08
C LEU A 331 -3.92 1.28 26.90
N ARG A 332 -2.92 1.63 26.08
CA ARG A 332 -3.14 2.39 24.85
C ARG A 332 -4.04 1.61 23.91
N MET A 333 -3.73 0.35 23.60
CA MET A 333 -4.59 -0.53 22.80
C MET A 333 -6.04 -0.50 23.27
N PHE A 334 -6.26 -0.69 24.58
CA PHE A 334 -7.59 -0.66 25.19
C PHE A 334 -8.28 0.70 24.99
N GLN A 335 -7.62 1.80 25.34
CA GLN A 335 -8.16 3.15 25.15
C GLN A 335 -8.53 3.42 23.68
N GLN A 336 -7.71 2.97 22.73
CA GLN A 336 -7.99 3.08 21.31
C GLN A 336 -9.19 2.22 20.88
N THR A 337 -9.26 0.98 21.35
CA THR A 337 -10.38 0.05 21.09
C THR A 337 -11.70 0.65 21.56
N PHE A 338 -11.74 1.13 22.81
CA PHE A 338 -12.94 1.75 23.38
C PHE A 338 -13.33 3.02 22.66
N PHE A 339 -12.35 3.83 22.26
CA PHE A 339 -12.60 5.02 21.45
C PHE A 339 -13.22 4.66 20.09
N LEU A 340 -12.68 3.67 19.37
CA LEU A 340 -13.26 3.21 18.09
C LEU A 340 -14.66 2.61 18.27
N LEU A 341 -14.85 1.76 19.29
CA LEU A 341 -16.13 1.19 19.67
C LEU A 341 -17.15 2.29 19.96
N GLN A 342 -16.84 3.22 20.85
CA GLN A 342 -17.70 4.34 21.21
C GLN A 342 -18.00 5.20 20.00
N ARG A 343 -17.04 5.38 19.09
CA ARG A 343 -17.31 6.09 17.83
C ARG A 343 -18.29 5.34 16.98
N LEU A 344 -18.23 4.01 16.85
CA LEU A 344 -19.16 3.21 16.07
C LEU A 344 -20.56 3.15 16.71
N THR A 345 -20.63 3.11 18.04
CA THR A 345 -21.87 2.93 18.83
C THR A 345 -22.42 4.22 19.43
N ARG A 346 -21.87 5.38 19.08
CA ARG A 346 -22.09 6.70 19.74
C ARG A 346 -23.55 7.15 19.86
N GLU A 347 -24.47 6.56 19.11
CA GLU A 347 -25.88 6.90 19.18
C GLU A 347 -26.61 5.84 20.01
N ASN A 348 -27.18 6.24 21.15
CA ASN A 348 -27.71 5.32 22.18
C ASN A 348 -28.94 4.48 21.75
N ASN A 349 -29.40 4.59 20.50
CA ASN A 349 -30.57 3.89 20.01
C ASN A 349 -30.16 2.73 19.08
N ALA A 350 -30.58 1.50 19.40
CA ALA A 350 -30.22 0.29 18.65
C ALA A 350 -30.53 0.38 17.13
N HIS A 351 -31.61 1.08 16.76
CA HIS A 351 -31.98 1.30 15.36
C HIS A 351 -30.99 2.20 14.60
N SER A 352 -30.44 3.23 15.26
CA SER A 352 -29.50 4.14 14.61
C SER A 352 -28.09 3.56 14.54
N VAL A 353 -27.69 2.74 15.52
CA VAL A 353 -26.47 1.92 15.43
C VAL A 353 -26.55 0.94 14.25
N LYS A 354 -27.68 0.24 14.08
CA LYS A 354 -27.88 -0.69 12.96
C LYS A 354 -27.78 0.03 11.60
N SER A 355 -28.45 1.17 11.46
CA SER A 355 -28.36 2.01 10.25
C SER A 355 -26.93 2.43 9.97
N ARG A 356 -26.19 2.84 11.01
CA ARG A 356 -24.81 3.29 10.85
C ARG A 356 -23.86 2.16 10.47
N LEU A 357 -24.00 0.98 11.06
CA LEU A 357 -23.18 -0.18 10.69
C LEU A 357 -23.41 -0.61 9.23
N GLN A 358 -24.63 -0.44 8.71
CA GLN A 358 -24.95 -0.71 7.31
C GLN A 358 -24.33 0.30 6.33
N GLU A 359 -24.00 1.51 6.78
CA GLU A 359 -23.34 2.52 5.95
C GLU A 359 -21.82 2.34 5.85
N LEU A 360 -21.22 1.50 6.70
CA LEU A 360 -19.78 1.26 6.71
C LEU A 360 -19.36 0.31 5.59
N ASP A 361 -18.09 0.41 5.23
CA ASP A 361 -17.45 -0.56 4.36
C ASP A 361 -17.46 -1.96 5.00
N GLU A 362 -17.91 -2.95 4.24
CA GLU A 362 -18.07 -4.32 4.72
C GLU A 362 -16.72 -4.95 5.14
N SER A 363 -15.66 -4.67 4.38
CA SER A 363 -14.31 -5.17 4.69
C SER A 363 -13.79 -4.54 5.98
N TYR A 364 -14.10 -3.26 6.22
CA TYR A 364 -13.74 -2.60 7.49
C TYR A 364 -14.46 -3.26 8.67
N LEU A 365 -15.77 -3.50 8.54
CA LEU A 365 -16.58 -4.08 9.60
C LEU A 365 -16.13 -5.51 9.94
N GLU A 366 -15.80 -6.31 8.94
CA GLU A 366 -15.21 -7.65 9.11
C GLU A 366 -13.91 -7.56 9.92
N LYS A 367 -12.94 -6.74 9.46
CA LYS A 367 -11.63 -6.58 10.13
C LYS A 367 -11.77 -6.05 11.55
N PHE A 368 -12.71 -5.15 11.79
CA PHE A 368 -13.01 -4.63 13.13
C PHE A 368 -13.62 -5.71 14.05
N THR A 369 -14.49 -6.56 13.51
CA THR A 369 -15.06 -7.68 14.26
C THR A 369 -13.98 -8.70 14.64
N ASP A 370 -13.08 -9.03 13.71
CA ASP A 370 -11.93 -9.89 13.98
C ASP A 370 -11.01 -9.30 15.05
N PHE A 371 -10.74 -7.99 14.97
CA PHE A 371 -9.98 -7.27 15.99
C PHE A 371 -10.60 -7.43 17.37
N LEU A 372 -11.91 -7.18 17.52
CA LEU A 372 -12.61 -7.34 18.79
C LEU A 372 -12.52 -8.77 19.32
N ARG A 373 -12.70 -9.77 18.44
CA ARG A 373 -12.57 -11.18 18.80
C ARG A 373 -11.17 -11.49 19.33
N LEU A 374 -10.11 -11.07 18.63
CA LEU A 374 -8.72 -11.26 19.04
C LEU A 374 -8.41 -10.51 20.33
N PHE A 375 -8.85 -9.27 20.45
CA PHE A 375 -8.65 -8.44 21.63
C PHE A 375 -9.27 -9.05 22.89
N VAL A 376 -10.54 -9.46 22.83
CA VAL A 376 -11.26 -10.07 23.95
C VAL A 376 -10.68 -11.43 24.32
N SER A 377 -10.36 -12.28 23.33
CA SER A 377 -9.87 -13.63 23.59
C SER A 377 -8.44 -13.66 24.14
N VAL A 378 -7.56 -12.81 23.63
CA VAL A 378 -6.12 -12.85 23.92
C VAL A 378 -5.70 -11.82 24.95
N HIS A 379 -6.11 -10.57 24.77
CA HIS A 379 -5.52 -9.43 25.49
C HIS A 379 -6.34 -9.05 26.72
N LEU A 380 -7.67 -9.14 26.66
CA LEU A 380 -8.55 -8.83 27.80
C LEU A 380 -8.30 -9.78 28.98
N ARG A 381 -8.21 -11.10 28.75
CA ARG A 381 -7.91 -12.09 29.81
C ARG A 381 -6.57 -11.82 30.50
N ARG A 382 -5.56 -11.36 29.75
CA ARG A 382 -4.23 -11.04 30.31
C ARG A 382 -4.30 -9.84 31.25
N ILE A 383 -5.11 -8.83 30.91
CA ILE A 383 -5.36 -7.66 31.77
C ILE A 383 -6.10 -8.08 33.05
N GLU A 384 -7.15 -8.91 32.91
CA GLU A 384 -7.92 -9.43 34.05
C GLU A 384 -7.04 -10.26 34.99
N SER A 385 -6.17 -11.13 34.45
CA SER A 385 -5.27 -11.97 35.27
C SER A 385 -4.26 -11.16 36.10
N LYS A 386 -3.77 -10.02 35.59
CA LYS A 386 -2.84 -9.14 36.31
C LYS A 386 -3.53 -8.19 37.29
N SER A 387 -4.79 -7.84 37.01
CA SER A 387 -5.62 -6.99 37.87
C SER A 387 -6.02 -7.66 39.19
N SER A 388 -5.69 -8.94 39.38
CA SER A 388 -5.84 -9.65 40.66
C SER A 388 -4.86 -9.16 41.75
N VAL A 389 -3.88 -8.29 41.44
CA VAL A 389 -2.99 -7.70 42.46
C VAL A 389 -3.06 -6.16 42.55
N SER A 390 -3.68 -5.45 41.60
CA SER A 390 -3.82 -3.98 41.72
C SER A 390 -5.13 -3.48 41.12
N ARG A 391 -6.04 -3.02 42.00
CA ARG A 391 -7.27 -2.28 41.64
C ARG A 391 -6.96 -1.11 40.69
N CYS A 392 -7.11 -1.32 39.38
CA CYS A 392 -7.44 -0.23 38.48
C CYS A 392 -8.92 0.09 38.67
N ARG A 393 -9.24 1.04 39.57
CA ARG A 393 -10.47 1.81 39.45
C ARG A 393 -10.42 2.52 38.10
N VAL A 394 -11.12 1.96 37.12
CA VAL A 394 -11.55 2.71 35.94
C VAL A 394 -12.48 3.79 36.46
N SER A 395 -11.93 4.95 36.78
CA SER A 395 -12.72 6.15 37.00
C SER A 395 -13.28 6.57 35.64
N CYS A 396 -14.48 6.08 35.31
CA CYS A 396 -15.38 6.79 34.41
C CYS A 396 -15.53 8.22 34.98
N PRO A 397 -15.21 9.28 34.23
CA PRO A 397 -15.72 10.59 34.59
C PRO A 397 -17.23 10.54 34.36
N ALA A 398 -17.99 10.45 35.43
CA ALA A 398 -19.35 10.94 35.42
C ALA A 398 -19.26 12.47 35.32
N PHE A 399 -19.80 13.01 34.23
CA PHE A 399 -20.43 14.32 34.00
C PHE A 399 -20.16 14.83 32.58
#